data_AF-A0A0D6M4E7-F1
#
_entry.id   AF-A0A0D6M4E7-F1
#
_cell.length_a   1.000
_cell.length_b   1.000
_cell.length_c   1.000
_cell.angle_alpha   90.00
_cell.angle_beta   90.00
_cell.angle_gamma   90.00
#
_symmetry.space_group_name_H-M   'P 1'
#
loop_
_entity.id
_entity.type
_entity.pdbx_description
1 polymer ?
#
loop_
_entity_poly.entity_id
_entity_poly.type
_entity_poly.pdbx_seq_one_letter_code
_entity_poly.pdbx_strand_id
1 'polypeptide(L)'
;MLKHYDYVLFLDSDIGVVNPRRRIEEFLDPHVDIIFYDRFYIWEVMAGSYLAYLAERILPEKNTELSTCLRIFDDIKGYGDLFLYEGTGWARDPRMTNSKWSKERDFMFHNMKKKTLKSYTSTPIP
;
A
#
# COMPACT_ATOMS: atom_id res chain seq x y z
N MET A 1 -19.95 -2.63 13.89
CA MET A 1 -18.92 -3.45 13.25
C MET A 1 -17.57 -2.72 13.14
N LEU A 2 -17.50 -1.48 12.63
CA LEU A 2 -16.22 -0.75 12.46
C LEU A 2 -15.58 -0.19 13.75
N LYS A 3 -16.18 -0.36 14.93
CA LYS A 3 -15.70 0.27 16.19
C LYS A 3 -14.48 -0.40 16.83
N HIS A 4 -14.02 -1.53 16.29
CA HIS A 4 -12.93 -2.33 16.86
C HIS A 4 -11.74 -2.47 15.89
N TYR A 5 -11.66 -1.62 14.88
CA TYR A 5 -10.60 -1.67 13.88
C TYR A 5 -9.83 -0.35 13.87
N ASP A 6 -8.50 -0.46 13.87
CA ASP A 6 -7.60 0.70 13.80
C ASP A 6 -7.28 1.08 12.35
N TYR A 7 -7.21 0.08 11.48
CA TYR A 7 -6.88 0.23 10.07
C TYR A 7 -7.94 -0.43 9.19
N VAL A 8 -8.16 0.17 8.02
CA VAL A 8 -8.95 -0.42 6.94
C VAL A 8 -8.01 -0.76 5.80
N LEU A 9 -8.06 -2.01 5.36
CA LEU A 9 -7.38 -2.47 4.17
C LEU A 9 -8.38 -2.47 3.01
N PHE A 10 -8.19 -1.57 2.05
CA PHE A 10 -8.93 -1.58 0.79
C PHE A 10 -8.16 -2.41 -0.24
N LEU A 11 -8.84 -3.40 -0.82
CA LEU A 11 -8.26 -4.30 -1.83
C LEU A 11 -9.09 -4.29 -3.10
N ASP A 12 -8.42 -4.06 -4.22
CA ASP A 12 -8.94 -4.39 -5.54
C ASP A 12 -9.17 -5.91 -5.66
N SER A 13 -10.13 -6.25 -6.51
CA SER A 13 -10.61 -7.60 -6.80
C SER A 13 -9.57 -8.53 -7.45
N ASP A 14 -8.50 -7.97 -8.03
CA ASP A 14 -7.45 -8.73 -8.72
C ASP A 14 -6.14 -8.85 -7.94
N ILE A 15 -6.23 -8.74 -6.61
CA ILE A 15 -5.11 -8.87 -5.67
C ILE A 15 -5.16 -10.18 -4.90
N GLY A 16 -4.01 -10.82 -4.75
CA GLY A 16 -3.85 -12.05 -3.98
C GLY A 16 -2.66 -12.00 -3.04
N VAL A 17 -2.85 -12.41 -1.80
CA VAL A 17 -1.74 -12.61 -0.84
C VAL A 17 -0.91 -13.80 -1.31
N VAL A 18 0.40 -13.58 -1.42
CA VAL A 18 1.38 -14.60 -1.74
C VAL A 18 2.25 -14.99 -0.56
N ASN A 19 2.47 -14.08 0.42
CA ASN A 19 3.29 -14.34 1.62
C ASN A 19 2.48 -14.59 2.89
N PRO A 20 1.91 -15.80 3.08
CA PRO A 20 1.19 -16.08 4.32
C PRO A 20 2.12 -16.17 5.54
N ARG A 21 3.44 -16.15 5.36
CA ARG A 21 4.42 -16.18 6.46
C ARG A 21 4.72 -14.80 7.03
N ARG A 22 4.33 -13.74 6.33
CA ARG A 22 4.47 -12.35 6.78
C ARG A 22 3.12 -11.79 7.16
N ARG A 23 3.15 -10.68 7.89
CA ARG A 23 1.98 -9.98 8.41
C ARG A 23 1.80 -8.65 7.69
N ILE A 24 0.55 -8.26 7.45
CA ILE A 24 0.15 -6.96 6.89
C ILE A 24 0.66 -5.83 7.80
N GLU A 25 0.70 -6.10 9.10
CA GLU A 25 1.12 -5.18 10.16
C GLU A 25 2.59 -4.76 10.04
N GLU A 26 3.44 -5.55 9.39
CA GLU A 26 4.85 -5.20 9.14
C GLU A 26 5.02 -4.01 8.19
N PHE A 27 3.95 -3.62 7.48
CA PHE A 27 3.92 -2.57 6.48
C PHE A 27 3.11 -1.36 6.93
N LEU A 28 2.64 -1.37 8.18
CA LEU A 28 1.96 -0.22 8.78
C LEU A 28 3.01 0.79 9.27
N ASP A 29 2.73 2.06 9.04
CA ASP A 29 3.44 3.18 9.62
C ASP A 29 2.43 4.03 10.41
N PRO A 30 2.55 4.13 11.74
CA PRO A 30 1.61 4.89 12.56
C PRO A 30 1.73 6.41 12.40
N HIS A 31 2.70 6.89 11.64
CA HIS A 31 2.93 8.31 11.39
C HIS A 31 2.23 8.83 10.13
N VAL A 32 1.58 7.95 9.36
CA VAL A 32 0.89 8.32 8.12
C VAL A 32 -0.56 7.85 8.15
N ASP A 33 -1.46 8.65 7.58
CA ASP A 33 -2.90 8.34 7.57
C ASP A 33 -3.27 7.35 6.45
N ILE A 34 -2.57 7.41 5.32
CA ILE A 34 -2.82 6.55 4.15
C ILE A 34 -1.49 5.98 3.67
N ILE A 35 -1.45 4.66 3.51
CA ILE A 35 -0.29 3.92 3.00
C ILE A 35 -0.68 3.32 1.66
N PHE A 36 -0.10 3.88 0.60
CA PHE A 36 -0.18 3.30 -0.74
C PHE A 36 0.92 2.27 -0.95
N TYR A 37 0.72 1.43 -1.97
CA TYR A 37 1.66 0.36 -2.29
C TYR A 37 2.57 0.74 -3.46
N ASP A 38 3.85 0.39 -3.34
CA ASP A 38 4.86 0.64 -4.36
C ASP A 38 4.88 -0.48 -5.41
N ARG A 39 4.67 -0.12 -6.67
CA ARG A 39 4.58 -1.08 -7.75
C ARG A 39 5.96 -1.37 -8.33
N PHE A 40 6.44 -2.60 -8.11
CA PHE A 40 7.72 -3.01 -8.67
C PHE A 40 7.74 -2.83 -10.20
N TYR A 41 8.64 -1.98 -10.72
CA TYR A 41 8.99 -1.68 -12.14
C TYR A 41 8.35 -0.44 -12.79
N ILE A 42 7.30 0.15 -12.22
CA ILE A 42 6.81 1.47 -12.66
C ILE A 42 6.92 2.33 -11.41
N TRP A 43 7.58 3.49 -11.50
CA TRP A 43 7.67 4.48 -10.42
C TRP A 43 6.30 5.13 -10.11
N GLU A 44 5.23 4.33 -10.15
CA GLU A 44 3.83 4.69 -10.03
C GLU A 44 3.30 4.11 -8.73
N VAL A 45 2.55 4.93 -8.01
CA VAL A 45 1.87 4.57 -6.78
C VAL A 45 0.62 3.75 -7.10
N MET A 46 0.48 2.57 -6.51
CA MET A 46 -0.74 1.77 -6.63
C MET A 46 -1.86 2.36 -5.76
N ALA A 47 -2.68 3.24 -6.36
CA ALA A 47 -3.82 3.85 -5.66
C ALA A 47 -5.06 2.94 -5.58
N GLY A 48 -5.09 1.85 -6.35
CA GLY A 48 -6.23 0.91 -6.38
C GLY A 48 -6.40 0.08 -5.11
N SER A 49 -5.39 0.03 -4.25
CA SER A 49 -5.44 -0.61 -2.93
C SER A 49 -4.52 0.10 -1.97
N TYR A 50 -4.96 0.24 -0.72
CA TYR A 50 -4.26 1.02 0.28
C TYR A 50 -4.70 0.62 1.70
N LEU A 51 -3.86 0.96 2.67
CA LEU A 51 -4.23 0.97 4.08
C LEU A 51 -4.59 2.38 4.49
N ALA A 52 -5.68 2.53 5.26
CA ALA A 52 -6.08 3.79 5.85
C ALA A 52 -6.20 3.65 7.37
N TYR A 53 -5.56 4.58 8.09
CA TYR A 53 -5.67 4.73 9.53
C TYR A 53 -6.94 5.51 9.89
N LEU A 54 -7.71 5.02 10.87
CA LEU A 54 -8.96 5.66 11.28
C LEU A 54 -8.72 6.69 12.40
N ALA A 55 -7.98 7.76 12.11
CA ALA A 55 -7.56 8.76 13.09
C ALA A 55 -8.73 9.33 13.93
N GLU A 56 -9.87 9.64 13.31
CA GLU A 56 -11.07 10.15 14.00
C GLU A 56 -11.65 9.19 15.06
N ARG A 57 -11.32 7.91 14.98
CA ARG A 57 -11.79 6.88 15.93
C ARG A 57 -10.78 6.57 17.01
N ILE A 58 -9.49 6.67 16.69
CA ILE A 58 -8.41 6.19 17.55
C ILE A 58 -7.88 7.32 18.42
N LEU A 59 -7.85 8.54 17.89
CA LEU A 59 -7.41 9.70 18.65
C LEU A 59 -8.47 10.10 19.70
N PRO A 60 -8.06 10.50 20.91
CA PRO A 60 -8.99 10.99 21.93
C PRO A 60 -9.83 12.16 21.42
N GLU A 61 -11.07 12.31 21.88
CA GLU A 61 -11.96 13.43 21.48
C GLU A 61 -11.35 14.83 21.72
N LYS A 62 -10.38 14.93 22.64
CA LYS A 62 -9.65 16.16 22.96
C LYS A 62 -8.34 16.33 22.17
N ASN A 63 -8.09 15.49 21.17
CA ASN A 63 -6.88 15.59 20.37
C ASN A 63 -6.94 16.83 19.46
N THR A 64 -6.12 17.82 19.79
CA THR A 64 -6.01 19.08 19.03
C THR A 64 -5.31 18.91 17.69
N GLU A 65 -4.43 17.90 17.59
CA GLU A 65 -3.66 17.61 16.38
C GLU A 65 -4.56 17.15 15.23
N LEU A 66 -5.56 16.30 15.51
CA LEU A 66 -6.49 15.81 14.49
C LEU A 66 -7.19 16.96 13.76
N SER A 67 -7.69 17.96 14.49
CA SER A 67 -8.34 19.12 13.88
C SER A 67 -7.39 19.94 12.99
N THR A 68 -6.11 19.97 13.36
CA THR A 68 -5.06 20.64 12.58
C THR A 68 -4.74 19.84 11.32
N CYS A 69 -4.60 18.50 11.44
CA CYS A 69 -4.36 17.60 10.31
C CYS A 69 -5.50 17.64 9.29
N LEU A 70 -6.76 17.57 9.74
CA LEU A 70 -7.93 17.67 8.86
C LEU A 70 -7.99 19.00 8.11
N ARG A 71 -7.69 20.11 8.79
CA ARG A 71 -7.60 21.42 8.13
C ARG A 71 -6.52 21.44 7.05
N ILE A 72 -5.33 20.91 7.35
CA ILE A 72 -4.24 20.81 6.36
C ILE A 72 -4.70 19.96 5.17
N PHE A 73 -5.35 18.81 5.43
CA PHE A 73 -5.88 17.92 4.40
C PHE A 73 -6.92 18.61 3.50
N ASP A 74 -7.88 19.35 4.08
CA ASP A 74 -8.90 20.10 3.32
C ASP A 74 -8.30 21.23 2.47
N ASP A 75 -7.14 21.75 2.89
CA ASP A 75 -6.42 22.80 2.19
C ASP A 75 -5.54 22.27 1.04
N ILE A 76 -5.25 20.96 0.96
CA ILE A 76 -4.50 20.34 -0.14
C ILE A 76 -5.21 20.60 -1.48
N LYS A 77 -4.50 21.19 -2.45
CA LYS A 77 -5.05 21.50 -3.79
C LYS A 77 -4.47 20.64 -4.90
N GLY A 78 -3.39 19.91 -4.64
CA GLY A 78 -2.84 18.96 -5.60
C GLY A 78 -1.66 18.15 -5.08
N TYR A 79 -1.04 17.40 -5.99
CA TYR A 79 0.07 16.49 -5.67
C TYR A 79 1.28 17.17 -5.00
N GLY A 80 1.48 18.48 -5.21
CA GLY A 80 2.59 19.22 -4.61
C GLY A 80 2.45 19.48 -3.11
N ASP A 81 1.23 19.39 -2.57
CA ASP A 81 0.97 19.58 -1.14
C ASP A 81 0.98 18.23 -0.37
N LEU A 82 1.08 17.11 -1.10
CA LEU A 82 1.11 15.77 -0.52
C LEU A 82 2.55 15.38 -0.17
N PHE A 83 2.83 15.18 1.12
CA PHE A 83 4.08 14.59 1.55
C PHE A 83 4.02 13.07 1.36
N LEU A 84 4.77 12.57 0.38
CA LEU A 84 4.90 11.13 0.12
C LEU A 84 6.14 10.60 0.83
N TYR A 85 5.95 9.64 1.73
CA TYR A 85 7.03 8.80 2.22
C TYR A 85 7.19 7.59 1.29
N GLU A 86 8.36 7.46 0.66
CA GLU A 86 8.66 6.30 -0.18
C GLU A 86 8.92 5.07 0.69
N GLY A 87 7.92 4.18 0.77
CA GLY A 87 8.05 2.87 1.38
C GLY A 87 8.89 1.92 0.51
N THR A 88 9.49 0.89 1.13
CA THR A 88 10.46 -0.01 0.46
C THR A 88 9.86 -1.28 -0.18
N GLY A 89 8.54 -1.30 -0.40
CA GLY A 89 7.87 -2.19 -1.35
C GLY A 89 6.57 -2.85 -0.85
N TRP A 90 5.52 -2.87 -1.69
CA TRP A 90 4.39 -3.80 -1.56
C TRP A 90 3.51 -3.89 -2.81
N ALA A 91 2.93 -5.07 -3.06
CA ALA A 91 2.22 -5.43 -4.30
C ALA A 91 3.11 -5.49 -5.55
N ARG A 92 3.45 -6.70 -5.97
CA ARG A 92 4.21 -6.94 -7.20
C ARG A 92 3.30 -7.38 -8.33
N ASP A 93 3.55 -6.91 -9.54
CA ASP A 93 2.98 -7.52 -10.73
C ASP A 93 3.68 -8.87 -10.99
N PRO A 94 3.03 -10.02 -10.74
CA PRO A 94 3.67 -11.33 -10.80
C PRO A 94 4.27 -11.62 -12.17
N ARG A 95 3.71 -10.99 -13.20
CA ARG A 95 4.12 -11.23 -14.56
C ARG A 95 5.46 -10.62 -14.93
N MET A 96 5.77 -9.45 -14.38
CA MET A 96 7.10 -8.83 -14.54
C MET A 96 8.18 -9.59 -13.78
N THR A 97 7.80 -10.57 -12.97
CA THR A 97 8.73 -11.43 -12.28
C THR A 97 8.55 -12.90 -12.59
N ASN A 98 7.97 -13.26 -13.74
CA ASN A 98 7.80 -14.67 -14.12
C ASN A 98 7.17 -15.52 -12.99
N SER A 99 6.18 -14.95 -12.30
CA SER A 99 5.52 -15.51 -11.12
C SER A 99 6.44 -15.77 -9.91
N LYS A 100 7.60 -15.12 -9.87
CA LYS A 100 8.53 -15.14 -8.74
C LYS A 100 8.28 -13.95 -7.83
N TRP A 101 8.71 -14.13 -6.59
CA TRP A 101 8.51 -13.20 -5.50
C TRP A 101 9.66 -13.34 -4.50
N SER A 102 10.02 -12.23 -3.88
CA SER A 102 10.94 -12.14 -2.76
C SER A 102 10.18 -12.46 -1.47
N LYS A 103 10.76 -13.35 -0.67
CA LYS A 103 10.22 -13.67 0.66
C LYS A 103 10.38 -12.48 1.62
N GLU A 104 11.38 -11.64 1.36
CA GLU A 104 11.83 -10.54 2.19
C GLU A 104 11.10 -9.23 1.87
N ARG A 105 10.56 -9.07 0.65
CA ARG A 105 9.92 -7.81 0.21
C ARG A 105 8.46 -7.96 -0.22
N ASP A 106 8.07 -9.09 -0.81
CA ASP A 106 6.73 -9.22 -1.38
C ASP A 106 5.73 -9.85 -0.40
N PHE A 107 4.50 -9.35 -0.42
CA PHE A 107 3.38 -9.94 0.31
C PHE A 107 2.17 -10.25 -0.56
N MET A 108 1.85 -9.38 -1.52
CA MET A 108 0.72 -9.55 -2.42
C MET A 108 1.15 -9.42 -3.87
N PHE A 109 0.37 -10.03 -4.74
CA PHE A 109 0.41 -9.84 -6.17
C PHE A 109 -0.80 -9.04 -6.61
N HIS A 110 -0.59 -8.17 -7.58
CA HIS A 110 -1.64 -7.37 -8.22
C HIS A 110 -1.67 -7.68 -9.71
N ASN A 111 -2.89 -7.74 -10.28
CA ASN A 111 -3.14 -7.77 -11.72
C ASN A 111 -2.44 -8.92 -12.48
N MET A 112 -3.14 -10.04 -12.61
CA MET A 112 -2.71 -11.21 -13.39
C MET A 112 -3.27 -11.22 -14.83
N LYS A 113 -3.16 -10.11 -15.57
CA LYS A 113 -3.62 -10.09 -16.98
C LYS A 113 -2.69 -10.93 -17.87
N LYS A 114 -3.24 -11.67 -18.85
CA LYS A 114 -2.53 -12.52 -19.84
C LYS A 114 -2.02 -11.76 -21.09
N LYS A 115 -2.15 -10.43 -21.20
CA LYS A 115 -1.66 -9.65 -22.37
C LYS A 115 -0.20 -9.10 -22.30
N THR A 116 0.17 -8.42 -21.21
CA THR A 116 1.54 -8.04 -20.73
C THR A 116 2.68 -9.11 -20.45
N LEU A 117 2.88 -10.23 -21.22
CA LEU A 117 3.84 -11.32 -20.79
C LEU A 117 5.24 -10.88 -21.10
N LYS A 118 6.13 -10.99 -20.12
CA LYS A 118 7.56 -10.90 -20.34
C LYS A 118 8.18 -12.28 -20.10
N SER A 119 8.91 -12.78 -21.08
CA SER A 119 9.73 -13.99 -20.97
C SER A 119 11.09 -13.63 -20.39
N TYR A 120 11.50 -14.28 -19.31
CA TYR A 120 12.82 -14.12 -18.71
C TYR A 120 13.66 -15.37 -19.00
N THR A 121 14.92 -15.19 -19.38
CA THR A 121 15.84 -16.28 -19.74
C THR A 121 16.78 -16.69 -18.60
N SER A 122 16.83 -15.94 -17.50
CA SER A 122 17.73 -16.18 -16.37
C SER A 122 17.12 -15.81 -15.01
N THR A 123 17.75 -16.28 -13.93
CA THR A 123 17.31 -16.12 -12.53
C THR A 123 18.51 -15.81 -11.64
N PRO A 124 18.44 -14.92 -10.63
CA PRO A 124 17.25 -14.21 -10.15
C PRO A 124 16.78 -13.14 -11.14
N ILE A 125 15.49 -12.84 -11.09
CA ILE A 125 14.92 -11.77 -11.90
C ILE A 125 15.29 -10.45 -11.21
N PRO A 126 15.76 -9.42 -11.94
CA PRO A 126 16.10 -8.13 -11.36
C PRO A 126 14.94 -7.49 -10.58
#